data_AF-A0A8T5QYR1-F1
#
_entry.id   AF-A0A8T5QYR1-F1
#
_cell.length_a   1.000
_cell.length_b   1.000
_cell.length_c   1.000
_cell.angle_alpha   90.00
_cell.angle_beta   90.00
_cell.angle_gamma   90.00
#
_symmetry.space_group_name_H-M   'P 1'
#
loop_
_entity.id
_entity.type
_entity.pdbx_description
1 polymer ?
#
loop_
_entity_poly.entity_id
_entity_poly.type
_entity_poly.pdbx_seq_one_letter_code
_entity_poly.pdbx_strand_id
1 'polypeptide(L)'
;LNIKALSEIRELIQTELKKRGIFARITEFNQVVKNGKISIEFETEEFQTQPVLFESIKVVDFGGSIKEKLLKFDEDGNEISPPRKYLEVYISVYVCGRHFSKGSTGIALFRFECRVFKSENGFFDSIAKVKVS
;
A
#
# COMPACT_ATOMS: atom_id res chain seq x y z
N LEU A 1 -7.40 10.02 -3.27
CA LEU A 1 -7.94 9.46 -2.01
C LEU A 1 -8.11 10.61 -1.03
N ASN A 2 -9.08 10.53 -0.11
CA ASN A 2 -9.13 11.51 0.98
C ASN A 2 -8.17 11.09 2.12
N ILE A 3 -7.99 11.99 3.10
CA ILE A 3 -7.07 11.78 4.24
C ILE A 3 -7.47 10.53 5.03
N LYS A 4 -8.77 10.28 5.21
CA LYS A 4 -9.28 9.12 5.94
C LYS A 4 -8.85 7.80 5.29
N ALA A 5 -9.09 7.64 3.98
CA ALA A 5 -8.71 6.43 3.26
C ALA A 5 -7.20 6.18 3.30
N LEU A 6 -6.40 7.25 3.16
CA LEU A 6 -4.94 7.15 3.23
C LEU A 6 -4.47 6.67 4.62
N SER A 7 -5.08 7.20 5.70
CA SER A 7 -4.79 6.78 7.06
C SER A 7 -5.12 5.30 7.29
N GLU A 8 -6.29 4.86 6.85
CA GLU A 8 -6.72 3.47 7.00
C GLU A 8 -5.81 2.51 6.20
N ILE A 9 -5.42 2.87 4.96
CA ILE A 9 -4.46 2.07 4.18
C ILE A 9 -3.11 1.97 4.91
N ARG A 10 -2.60 3.08 5.45
CA ARG A 10 -1.35 3.09 6.22
C ARG A 10 -1.42 2.15 7.43
N GLU A 11 -2.53 2.17 8.16
CA GLU A 11 -2.74 1.30 9.33
C GLU A 11 -2.83 -0.18 8.95
N LEU A 12 -3.48 -0.51 7.84
CA LEU A 12 -3.54 -1.87 7.32
C LEU A 12 -2.15 -2.39 6.92
N ILE A 13 -1.35 -1.59 6.21
CA ILE A 13 0.03 -1.97 5.86
C ILE A 13 0.87 -2.13 7.13
N GLN A 14 0.78 -1.20 8.08
CA GLN A 14 1.49 -1.30 9.36
C GLN A 14 1.12 -2.58 10.12
N THR A 15 -0.15 -2.99 10.07
CA THR A 15 -0.64 -4.23 10.68
C THR A 15 -0.05 -5.46 9.98
N GLU A 16 0.00 -5.45 8.65
CA GLU A 16 0.60 -6.54 7.87
C GLU A 16 2.11 -6.68 8.08
N LEU A 17 2.82 -5.57 8.31
CA LEU A 17 4.23 -5.58 8.71
C LEU A 17 4.42 -6.22 10.09
N LYS A 18 3.60 -5.83 11.07
CA LYS A 18 3.64 -6.39 12.44
C LYS A 18 3.37 -7.90 12.45
N LYS A 19 2.41 -8.38 11.66
CA LYS A 19 2.13 -9.83 11.51
C LYS A 19 3.34 -10.63 11.01
N ARG A 20 4.26 -9.97 10.29
CA ARG A 20 5.51 -10.55 9.77
C ARG A 20 6.71 -10.29 10.68
N GLY A 21 6.49 -9.77 11.88
CA GLY A 21 7.55 -9.47 12.85
C GLY A 21 8.31 -8.17 12.58
N ILE A 22 7.84 -7.32 11.66
CA ILE A 22 8.47 -6.03 11.35
C ILE A 22 7.73 -4.94 12.14
N PHE A 23 8.40 -4.40 13.16
CA PHE A 23 7.84 -3.39 14.05
C PHE A 23 8.23 -1.95 13.68
N ALA A 24 9.05 -1.77 12.66
CA ALA A 24 9.41 -0.46 12.13
C ALA A 24 8.15 0.33 11.74
N ARG A 25 8.05 1.55 12.25
CA ARG A 25 6.95 2.47 11.99
C ARG A 25 7.06 3.04 10.59
N ILE A 26 5.94 3.10 9.86
CA ILE A 26 5.81 3.90 8.63
C ILE A 26 6.00 5.38 9.01
N THR A 27 7.06 6.02 8.53
CA THR A 27 7.40 7.43 8.79
C THR A 27 6.84 8.35 7.71
N GLU A 28 6.89 7.91 6.45
CA GLU A 28 6.35 8.62 5.30
C GLU A 28 5.23 7.83 4.66
N PHE A 29 4.12 8.49 4.29
CA PHE A 29 3.02 7.87 3.57
C PHE A 29 2.28 8.94 2.77
N ASN A 30 2.59 9.03 1.48
CA ASN A 30 2.17 10.15 0.63
C ASN A 30 1.47 9.64 -0.62
N GLN A 31 0.40 10.33 -1.01
CA GLN A 31 -0.12 10.21 -2.37
C GLN A 31 0.64 11.18 -3.26
N VAL A 32 1.31 10.69 -4.29
CA VAL A 32 2.09 11.51 -5.22
C VAL A 32 1.56 11.40 -6.64
N VAL A 33 1.86 12.40 -7.46
CA VAL A 33 1.54 12.39 -8.90
C VAL A 33 2.86 12.40 -9.67
N LYS A 34 3.17 11.30 -10.35
CA LYS A 34 4.38 11.16 -11.18
C LYS A 34 3.96 10.82 -12.60
N ASN A 35 4.39 11.63 -13.58
CA ASN A 35 4.09 11.44 -15.01
C ASN A 35 2.58 11.28 -15.29
N GLY A 36 1.74 12.07 -14.62
CA GLY A 36 0.27 12.03 -14.76
C GLY A 36 -0.41 10.80 -14.12
N LYS A 37 0.35 9.94 -13.42
CA LYS A 37 -0.18 8.80 -12.68
C LYS A 37 -0.16 9.10 -11.19
N ILE A 38 -1.22 8.70 -10.50
CA ILE A 38 -1.32 8.80 -9.04
C ILE A 38 -0.74 7.51 -8.44
N SER A 39 0.22 7.64 -7.54
CA SER A 39 0.82 6.55 -6.78
C SER A 39 0.79 6.82 -5.28
N ILE A 40 1.04 5.77 -4.50
CA ILE A 40 1.30 5.87 -3.07
C ILE A 40 2.78 5.58 -2.88
N GLU A 41 3.45 6.47 -2.16
CA GLU A 41 4.83 6.30 -1.74
C GLU A 41 4.90 6.22 -0.23
N PHE A 42 5.64 5.25 0.30
CA PHE A 42 5.81 5.13 1.73
C PHE A 42 7.18 4.55 2.10
N GLU A 43 7.61 4.90 3.30
CA GLU A 43 8.86 4.42 3.89
C GLU A 43 8.66 4.20 5.39
N THR A 44 9.34 3.20 5.94
CA THR A 44 9.47 3.02 7.39
C THR A 44 10.75 3.65 7.92
N GLU A 45 10.80 3.85 9.23
CA GLU A 45 12.09 4.03 9.91
C GLU A 45 13.05 2.88 9.61
N GLU A 46 14.34 3.17 9.69
CA GLU A 46 15.37 2.15 9.61
C GLU A 46 15.33 1.28 10.88
N PHE A 47 15.55 -0.01 10.70
CA PHE A 47 15.63 -0.99 11.78
C PHE A 47 16.75 -1.99 11.52
N GLN A 48 16.97 -2.88 12.49
CA GLN A 48 18.05 -3.86 12.47
C GLN A 48 17.54 -5.25 12.84
N THR A 49 18.16 -6.30 12.30
CA THR A 49 17.88 -7.69 12.68
C THR A 49 18.91 -8.20 13.67
N GLN A 50 18.59 -9.30 14.35
CA GLN A 50 19.56 -10.07 15.12
C GLN A 50 19.69 -11.48 14.54
N PRO A 51 20.89 -11.92 14.09
CA PRO A 51 22.14 -11.16 14.06
C PRO A 51 22.12 -9.99 13.06
N VAL A 52 23.06 -9.05 13.24
CA VAL A 52 23.25 -7.89 12.35
C VAL A 52 23.88 -8.38 11.04
N LEU A 53 23.12 -8.30 9.94
CA LEU A 53 23.57 -8.72 8.61
C LEU A 53 23.75 -7.54 7.63
N PHE A 54 23.05 -6.44 7.88
CA PHE A 54 23.04 -5.25 7.02
C PHE A 54 23.39 -4.01 7.84
N GLU A 55 23.93 -2.99 7.16
CA GLU A 55 24.22 -1.68 7.75
C GLU A 55 22.91 -0.99 8.18
N SER A 56 21.93 -0.96 7.28
CA SER A 56 20.57 -0.51 7.58
C SER A 56 19.53 -1.32 6.81
N ILE A 57 18.34 -1.45 7.39
CA ILE A 57 17.18 -2.11 6.78
C ILE A 57 15.98 -1.19 6.90
N LYS A 58 15.21 -1.03 5.83
CA LYS A 58 13.92 -0.32 5.85
C LYS A 58 12.91 -0.99 4.95
N VAL A 59 11.64 -0.65 5.12
CA VAL A 59 10.57 -1.07 4.22
C VAL A 59 10.10 0.13 3.41
N VAL A 60 9.93 -0.08 2.11
CA VAL A 60 9.49 0.94 1.16
C VAL A 60 8.42 0.38 0.23
N ASP A 61 7.69 1.26 -0.44
CA ASP A 61 6.93 0.86 -1.62
C ASP A 61 7.86 0.62 -2.83
N PHE A 62 7.41 -0.24 -3.74
CA PHE A 62 8.06 -0.42 -5.04
C PHE A 62 7.01 -0.42 -6.15
N GLY A 63 6.59 0.78 -6.55
CA GLY A 63 5.67 0.97 -7.66
C GLY A 63 4.21 0.88 -7.25
N GLY A 64 3.83 1.62 -6.20
CA GLY A 64 2.42 1.83 -5.86
C GLY A 64 1.64 2.47 -7.01
N SER A 65 0.38 2.10 -7.21
CA SER A 65 -0.49 2.72 -8.23
C SER A 65 -1.93 2.80 -7.78
N ILE A 66 -2.60 3.88 -8.20
CA ILE A 66 -4.04 4.09 -7.99
C ILE A 66 -4.69 4.21 -9.38
N LYS A 67 -5.74 3.40 -9.62
CA LYS A 67 -6.48 3.40 -10.89
C LYS A 67 -7.97 3.52 -10.65
N GLU A 68 -8.66 4.40 -11.37
CA GLU A 68 -10.12 4.44 -11.37
C GLU A 68 -10.69 3.28 -12.19
N LYS A 69 -11.68 2.58 -11.64
CA LYS A 69 -12.38 1.47 -12.28
C LYS A 69 -13.89 1.56 -12.06
N LEU A 70 -14.63 0.84 -12.90
CA LEU A 70 -16.08 0.65 -12.79
C LEU A 70 -16.39 -0.77 -12.35
N LEU A 71 -17.21 -0.90 -11.31
CA LEU A 71 -17.78 -2.17 -10.88
C LEU A 71 -19.16 -2.31 -11.55
N LYS A 72 -19.24 -3.23 -12.50
CA LYS A 72 -20.47 -3.52 -13.27
C LYS A 72 -21.21 -4.75 -12.75
N PHE A 73 -20.54 -5.63 -12.03
CA PHE A 73 -21.11 -6.88 -11.52
C PHE A 73 -20.79 -7.01 -10.03
N ASP A 74 -21.74 -7.55 -9.27
CA ASP A 74 -21.53 -7.89 -7.86
C ASP A 74 -20.77 -9.22 -7.71
N GLU A 75 -20.69 -9.76 -6.49
CA GLU A 75 -19.99 -11.02 -6.22
C GLU A 75 -20.74 -12.25 -6.72
N ASP A 76 -22.07 -12.15 -6.83
CA ASP A 76 -22.97 -13.19 -7.31
C ASP A 76 -23.10 -13.16 -8.85
N GLY A 77 -22.47 -12.19 -9.51
CA GLY A 77 -22.49 -12.01 -10.96
C GLY A 77 -23.69 -11.20 -11.47
N ASN A 78 -24.50 -10.62 -10.59
CA ASN A 78 -25.62 -9.76 -11.01
C ASN A 78 -25.09 -8.40 -11.47
N GLU A 79 -25.75 -7.84 -12.49
CA GLU A 79 -25.43 -6.52 -13.00
C GLU A 79 -25.81 -5.41 -12.00
N ILE A 80 -24.87 -4.52 -11.72
CA ILE A 80 -25.07 -3.35 -10.87
C ILE A 80 -25.44 -2.16 -11.75
N SER A 81 -26.67 -1.65 -11.60
CA SER A 81 -27.15 -0.46 -12.30
C SER A 81 -27.55 0.65 -11.31
N PRO A 82 -26.94 1.85 -11.37
CA PRO A 82 -25.81 2.21 -12.23
C PRO A 82 -24.48 1.59 -11.76
N PRO A 83 -23.49 1.39 -12.66
CA PRO A 83 -22.16 0.91 -12.27
C PRO A 83 -21.51 1.78 -11.21
N ARG A 84 -20.86 1.16 -10.23
CA ARG A 84 -20.22 1.87 -9.12
C ARG A 84 -18.76 2.18 -9.43
N LYS A 85 -18.34 3.44 -9.24
CA LYS A 85 -16.93 3.84 -9.35
C LYS A 85 -16.15 3.42 -8.11
N TYR A 86 -14.93 2.94 -8.32
CA TYR A 86 -13.97 2.71 -7.24
C TYR A 86 -12.54 3.02 -7.68
N LEU A 87 -11.68 3.29 -6.72
CA LEU A 87 -10.24 3.34 -6.91
C LEU A 87 -9.66 1.98 -6.54
N GLU A 88 -8.95 1.35 -7.47
CA GLU A 88 -8.11 0.21 -7.19
C GLU A 88 -6.74 0.72 -6.75
N VAL A 89 -6.36 0.39 -5.52
CA VAL A 89 -5.07 0.74 -4.94
C VAL A 89 -4.22 -0.52 -4.90
N TYR A 90 -3.00 -0.41 -5.42
CA TYR A 90 -2.02 -1.47 -5.46
C TYR A 90 -0.70 -0.94 -4.90
N ILE A 91 -0.08 -1.66 -3.98
CA ILE A 91 1.20 -1.30 -3.38
C ILE A 91 2.05 -2.56 -3.24
N SER A 92 3.17 -2.62 -3.94
CA SER A 92 4.18 -3.66 -3.69
C SER A 92 5.07 -3.22 -2.54
N VAL A 93 5.17 -4.03 -1.50
CA VAL A 93 5.93 -3.71 -0.28
C VAL A 93 7.25 -4.47 -0.29
N TYR A 94 8.35 -3.74 -0.19
CA TYR A 94 9.71 -4.29 -0.28
C TYR A 94 10.47 -4.01 1.00
N VAL A 95 11.28 -4.98 1.44
CA VAL A 95 12.34 -4.75 2.42
C VAL A 95 13.64 -4.50 1.67
N CYS A 96 14.31 -3.41 2.02
CA CYS A 96 15.55 -2.97 1.41
C CYS A 96 16.64 -2.95 2.47
N GLY A 97 17.71 -3.68 2.23
CA GLY A 97 18.91 -3.71 3.07
C GLY A 97 20.09 -3.04 2.37
N ARG A 98 20.82 -2.20 3.11
CA ARG A 98 22.12 -1.64 2.70
C ARG A 98 23.24 -2.50 3.29
N HIS A 99 24.17 -2.94 2.44
CA HIS A 99 25.35 -3.70 2.84
C HIS A 99 26.44 -2.76 3.36
N PHE A 100 27.26 -3.21 4.31
CA PHE A 100 28.42 -2.47 4.81
C PHE A 100 29.45 -2.14 3.71
N SER A 101 29.47 -2.92 2.63
CA SER A 101 30.27 -2.67 1.42
C SER A 101 29.66 -1.63 0.47
N LYS A 102 28.58 -0.93 0.88
CA LYS A 102 27.83 0.10 0.15
C LYS A 102 26.90 -0.38 -0.98
N GLY A 103 26.74 -1.70 -1.16
CA GLY A 103 25.70 -2.26 -2.04
C GLY A 103 24.31 -2.14 -1.41
N SER A 104 23.24 -2.25 -2.22
CA SER A 104 21.87 -2.36 -1.71
C SER A 104 21.12 -3.51 -2.39
N THR A 105 20.24 -4.16 -1.63
CA THR A 105 19.41 -5.26 -2.13
C THR A 105 17.99 -5.09 -1.60
N GLY A 106 17.00 -5.34 -2.45
CA GLY A 106 15.59 -5.32 -2.08
C GLY A 106 14.92 -6.65 -2.39
N ILE A 107 14.05 -7.11 -1.49
CA ILE A 107 13.19 -8.28 -1.72
C ILE A 107 11.73 -7.91 -1.44
N ALA A 108 10.84 -8.42 -2.29
CA ALA A 108 9.40 -8.25 -2.10
C ALA A 108 8.96 -8.98 -0.82
N LEU A 109 8.27 -8.28 0.08
CA LEU A 109 7.70 -8.87 1.29
C LEU A 109 6.29 -9.38 1.03
N PHE A 110 5.45 -8.53 0.46
CA PHE A 110 4.08 -8.84 0.09
C PHE A 110 3.56 -7.76 -0.85
N ARG A 111 2.40 -8.04 -1.43
CA ARG A 111 1.63 -7.09 -2.21
C ARG A 111 0.33 -6.78 -1.48
N PHE A 112 0.05 -5.49 -1.35
CA PHE A 112 -1.18 -4.97 -0.78
C PHE A 112 -2.09 -4.45 -1.90
N GLU A 113 -3.32 -4.93 -1.92
CA GLU A 113 -4.36 -4.47 -2.85
C GLU A 113 -5.63 -4.15 -2.08
N CYS A 114 -6.28 -3.03 -2.40
CA CYS A 114 -7.61 -2.73 -1.89
C CYS A 114 -8.45 -1.96 -2.90
N ARG A 115 -9.77 -1.95 -2.68
CA ARG A 115 -10.72 -1.13 -3.43
C ARG A 115 -11.25 -0.04 -2.52
N VAL A 116 -11.22 1.21 -2.98
CA VAL A 116 -11.78 2.35 -2.24
C VAL A 116 -12.99 2.86 -2.99
N PHE A 117 -14.15 2.80 -2.36
CA PHE A 117 -15.42 3.26 -2.91
C PHE A 117 -15.71 4.70 -2.50
N LYS A 118 -16.50 5.37 -3.35
CA LYS A 118 -17.00 6.72 -3.08
C LYS A 118 -18.13 6.63 -2.05
N SER A 119 -18.04 7.35 -0.93
CA SER A 119 -19.13 7.48 0.04
C SER A 119 -20.24 8.38 -0.48
N GLU A 120 -21.33 8.41 0.27
CA GLU A 120 -22.48 9.33 0.09
C GLU A 120 -22.03 10.81 0.04
N ASN A 121 -20.95 11.17 0.73
CA ASN A 121 -20.38 12.52 0.75
C ASN A 121 -19.58 12.86 -0.51
N GLY A 122 -19.48 11.92 -1.45
CA GLY A 122 -18.84 12.14 -2.73
C GLY A 122 -17.32 11.96 -2.75
N PHE A 123 -16.71 11.50 -1.66
CA PHE A 123 -15.27 11.26 -1.55
C PHE A 123 -14.95 9.75 -1.55
N PHE A 124 -13.78 9.37 -2.07
CA PHE A 124 -13.30 7.98 -1.98
C PHE A 124 -12.69 7.71 -0.59
N ASP A 125 -13.45 7.05 0.27
CA ASP A 125 -13.13 6.91 1.71
C ASP A 125 -13.54 5.60 2.38
N SER A 126 -14.23 4.69 1.68
CA SER A 126 -14.61 3.37 2.21
C SER A 126 -13.77 2.27 1.58
N ILE A 127 -12.93 1.61 2.39
CA ILE A 127 -12.08 0.50 1.94
C ILE A 127 -12.87 -0.81 1.95
N ALA A 128 -12.78 -1.56 0.86
CA ALA A 128 -13.29 -2.92 0.74
C ALA A 128 -12.31 -3.82 -0.03
N LYS A 129 -12.50 -5.14 0.10
CA LYS A 129 -11.70 -6.18 -0.58
C LYS A 129 -10.20 -5.97 -0.44
N VAL A 130 -9.72 -6.05 0.80
CA VAL A 130 -8.29 -6.07 1.08
C VAL A 130 -7.73 -7.44 0.73
N LYS A 131 -6.72 -7.46 -0.13
CA LYS A 131 -5.98 -8.67 -0.49
C LYS A 131 -4.50 -8.45 -0.19
N VAL A 132 -3.92 -9.42 0.48
CA VAL A 132 -2.48 -9.47 0.79
C VAL A 132 -1.96 -10.80 0.27
N SER A 133 -0.98 -10.76 -0.64
CA SER A 133 -0.37 -11.94 -1.28
C SER A 133 1.14 -11.88 -1.23
#